data_AF-A0A0M9XPN0-F1
#
_entry.id   AF-A0A0M9XPN0-F1
#
_cell.length_a   1.000
_cell.length_b   1.000
_cell.length_c   1.000
_cell.angle_alpha   90.00
_cell.angle_beta   90.00
_cell.angle_gamma   90.00
#
_symmetry.space_group_name_H-M   'P 1'
#
loop_
_entity.id
_entity.type
_entity.pdbx_description
1 polymer ?
#
loop_
_entity_poly.entity_id
_entity_poly.type
_entity_poly.pdbx_seq_one_letter_code
_entity_poly.pdbx_strand_id
1 'polypeptide(L)'
;MEAARKNGGGQKAKTKPRAVRTVRRDGREPMGLGAAIGALVTERAWELPAAGATLRERWAAIAPELAGHVAAVSYDADTGQLTVCPESPAWATKARLEQTRIIAAANQSAGRTVVRALQILAPGTVPVPEPADLDPEPAAAPAGPPRTRESASDGYRRALAAHQEAAPPSRVDPGIAEAVERQTTAMRELSRRAFPRPDTVPGDAPAPMEQARSERRRQADASHAAALRRARAERAARKGQAADGVIGRAARASQLGRTA
;
A
#
# COMPACT_ATOMS: atom_id res chain seq x y z
N MET A 1 -46.06 -54.54 3.15
CA MET A 1 -46.45 -53.25 2.53
C MET A 1 -46.85 -52.34 3.69
N GLU A 2 -45.99 -51.38 4.06
CA GLU A 2 -46.11 -49.98 3.63
C GLU A 2 -47.18 -49.27 4.50
N ALA A 3 -46.80 -48.58 5.58
CA ALA A 3 -46.35 -47.18 5.68
C ALA A 3 -47.47 -46.21 6.11
N ALA A 4 -47.07 -45.21 6.91
CA ALA A 4 -47.74 -43.94 7.23
C ALA A 4 -48.83 -44.03 8.35
N ARG A 5 -48.94 -43.08 9.30
CA ARG A 5 -48.63 -41.65 9.27
C ARG A 5 -48.15 -41.12 10.63
N LYS A 6 -47.12 -40.29 10.50
CA LYS A 6 -46.57 -39.32 11.43
C LYS A 6 -47.54 -38.13 11.50
N ASN A 7 -47.92 -37.65 12.69
CA ASN A 7 -48.39 -36.28 12.92
C ASN A 7 -48.35 -35.97 14.43
N GLY A 8 -47.20 -35.47 14.89
CA GLY A 8 -47.07 -34.81 16.18
C GLY A 8 -47.05 -33.30 15.95
N GLY A 9 -48.15 -32.62 16.30
CA GLY A 9 -48.20 -31.17 16.38
C GLY A 9 -47.50 -30.69 17.66
N GLY A 10 -46.60 -29.71 17.51
CA GLY A 10 -45.92 -29.06 18.62
C GLY A 10 -45.47 -27.67 18.19
N GLN A 11 -46.07 -26.65 18.79
CA GLN A 11 -45.95 -25.23 18.45
C GLN A 11 -44.51 -24.72 18.60
N LYS A 12 -44.02 -23.97 17.61
CA LYS A 12 -42.71 -23.32 17.63
C LYS A 12 -42.73 -22.08 18.53
N ALA A 13 -42.12 -22.17 19.71
CA ALA A 13 -41.78 -21.00 20.52
C ALA A 13 -40.59 -20.26 19.89
N LYS A 14 -40.76 -18.98 19.57
CA LYS A 14 -39.72 -18.10 19.02
C LYS A 14 -38.69 -17.74 20.09
N THR A 15 -37.44 -18.17 19.90
CA THR A 15 -36.29 -17.76 20.72
C THR A 15 -35.91 -16.31 20.42
N LYS A 16 -35.89 -15.45 21.45
CA LYS A 16 -35.42 -14.06 21.35
C LYS A 16 -33.90 -14.00 21.12
N PRO A 17 -33.38 -13.08 20.28
CA PRO A 17 -31.95 -12.94 20.07
C PRO A 17 -31.29 -12.32 21.31
N ARG A 18 -30.21 -12.94 21.78
CA ARG A 18 -29.42 -12.48 22.92
C ARG A 18 -28.57 -11.29 22.50
N ALA A 19 -28.71 -10.17 23.20
CA ALA A 19 -27.92 -8.97 22.97
C ALA A 19 -26.44 -9.27 23.20
N VAL A 20 -25.62 -9.06 22.16
CA VAL A 20 -24.16 -9.12 22.26
C VAL A 20 -23.70 -7.86 22.98
N ARG A 21 -23.28 -8.02 24.24
CA ARG A 21 -22.68 -6.95 25.04
C ARG A 21 -21.29 -6.68 24.48
N THR A 22 -21.13 -5.62 23.70
CA THR A 22 -19.81 -5.12 23.30
C THR A 22 -19.10 -4.57 24.53
N VAL A 23 -18.27 -5.39 25.16
CA VAL A 23 -17.37 -4.96 26.21
C VAL A 23 -16.36 -4.00 25.57
N ARG A 24 -16.31 -2.77 26.09
CA ARG A 24 -15.35 -1.76 25.69
C ARG A 24 -13.96 -2.35 25.93
N ARG A 25 -13.21 -2.54 24.85
CA ARG A 25 -11.95 -3.30 24.81
C ARG A 25 -10.88 -2.49 25.55
N ASP A 26 -10.64 -2.84 26.81
CA ASP A 26 -9.48 -2.33 27.55
C ASP A 26 -8.21 -2.68 26.76
N GLY A 27 -7.30 -1.71 26.60
CA GLY A 27 -6.08 -1.80 25.80
C GLY A 27 -5.03 -2.81 26.30
N ARG A 28 -5.44 -3.84 27.04
CA ARG A 28 -4.60 -4.94 27.57
C ARG A 28 -4.85 -6.29 26.90
N GLU A 29 -5.65 -6.34 25.84
CA GLU A 29 -5.81 -7.54 25.02
C GLU A 29 -4.67 -7.66 23.99
N PRO A 30 -4.10 -8.85 23.76
CA PRO A 30 -3.08 -9.04 22.73
C PRO A 30 -3.67 -8.65 21.36
N MET A 31 -3.17 -7.55 20.82
CA MET A 31 -3.49 -7.09 19.48
C MET A 31 -2.61 -7.84 18.48
N GLY A 32 -3.21 -8.33 17.40
CA GLY A 32 -2.45 -8.90 16.29
C GLY A 32 -1.50 -7.82 15.74
N LEU A 33 -0.26 -8.19 15.42
CA LEU A 33 0.79 -7.25 15.00
C LEU A 33 0.33 -6.29 13.90
N GLY A 34 -0.43 -6.77 12.91
CA GLY A 34 -0.99 -5.91 11.87
C GLY A 34 -2.01 -4.88 12.37
N ALA A 35 -2.82 -5.22 13.37
CA ALA A 35 -3.75 -4.30 14.01
C ALA A 35 -3.03 -3.31 14.94
N ALA A 36 -1.93 -3.74 15.58
CA ALA A 36 -1.06 -2.87 16.38
C ALA A 36 -0.31 -1.86 15.50
N ILE A 37 0.29 -2.33 14.40
CA ILE A 37 0.95 -1.45 13.40
C ILE A 37 -0.09 -0.53 12.77
N GLY A 38 -1.28 -1.04 12.41
CA GLY A 38 -2.36 -0.22 11.88
C GLY A 38 -2.82 0.86 12.86
N ALA A 39 -3.03 0.52 14.13
CA ALA A 39 -3.36 1.49 15.17
C ALA A 39 -2.24 2.52 15.35
N LEU A 40 -0.97 2.10 15.34
CA LEU A 40 0.18 2.99 15.50
C LEU A 40 0.40 3.91 14.29
N VAL A 41 0.16 3.41 13.08
CA VAL A 41 0.13 4.23 11.85
C VAL A 41 -1.04 5.20 11.92
N THR A 42 -2.22 4.78 12.38
CA THR A 42 -3.39 5.68 12.44
C THR A 42 -3.26 6.74 13.54
N GLU A 43 -2.67 6.39 14.69
CA GLU A 43 -2.42 7.34 15.78
C GLU A 43 -1.27 8.29 15.46
N ARG A 44 -0.24 7.84 14.74
CA ARG A 44 0.99 8.62 14.52
C ARG A 44 1.07 9.29 13.16
N ALA A 45 0.45 8.73 12.12
CA ALA A 45 0.46 9.30 10.77
C ALA A 45 -0.53 10.46 10.58
N TRP A 46 -1.46 10.69 11.52
CA TRP A 46 -2.36 11.85 11.46
C TRP A 46 -1.92 12.99 12.38
N GLU A 47 -1.23 12.69 13.48
CA GLU A 47 -0.73 13.68 14.44
C GLU A 47 0.43 14.54 13.89
N LEU A 48 1.35 13.96 13.11
CA LEU A 48 2.50 14.71 12.60
C LEU A 48 2.14 15.63 11.40
N PRO A 49 1.34 15.21 10.40
CA PRO A 49 0.86 16.12 9.37
C PRO A 49 -0.07 17.22 9.93
N ALA A 50 -0.89 16.90 10.94
CA ALA A 50 -1.72 17.89 11.62
C ALA A 50 -0.88 18.98 12.33
N ALA A 51 0.27 18.61 12.89
CA ALA A 51 1.18 19.56 13.52
C ALA A 51 1.78 20.54 12.49
N GLY A 52 2.10 20.07 11.29
CA GLY A 52 2.56 20.92 10.18
C GLY A 52 1.51 21.94 9.72
N ALA A 53 0.25 21.51 9.57
CA ALA A 53 -0.85 22.40 9.22
C ALA A 53 -1.08 23.46 10.31
N THR A 54 -1.12 23.04 11.57
CA THR A 54 -1.30 23.93 12.73
C THR A 54 -0.17 24.96 12.84
N LEU A 55 1.07 24.55 12.54
CA LEU A 55 2.25 25.41 12.58
C LEU A 55 2.20 26.50 11.51
N ARG A 56 1.69 26.17 10.32
CA ARG A 56 1.48 27.14 9.23
C ARG A 56 0.37 28.12 9.55
N GLU A 57 -0.76 27.63 10.07
CA GLU A 57 -1.89 28.48 10.50
C GLU A 57 -1.49 29.44 11.63
N ARG A 58 -0.69 28.97 12.59
CA ARG A 58 -0.25 29.75 13.75
C ARG A 58 1.06 30.50 13.53
N TRP A 59 1.57 30.55 12.30
CA TRP A 59 2.85 31.18 11.98
C TRP A 59 2.95 32.63 12.48
N ALA A 60 1.88 33.42 12.31
CA ALA A 60 1.85 34.80 12.77
C ALA A 60 1.97 34.96 14.31
N ALA A 61 1.55 33.95 15.08
CA ALA A 61 1.72 33.94 16.54
C ALA A 61 3.12 33.46 16.95
N ILE A 62 3.75 32.62 16.15
CA ILE A 62 5.09 32.04 16.42
C ILE A 62 6.19 33.04 16.09
N ALA A 63 6.06 33.74 14.97
CA ALA A 63 7.03 34.70 14.48
C ALA A 63 6.32 36.01 14.08
N PRO A 64 5.81 36.80 15.04
CA PRO A 64 5.07 38.02 14.76
C PRO A 64 5.91 39.06 14.00
N GLU A 65 7.21 39.12 14.31
CA GLU A 65 8.19 40.02 13.67
C GLU A 65 8.50 39.67 12.19
N LEU A 66 8.03 38.51 11.74
CA LEU A 66 8.19 38.00 10.37
C LEU A 66 6.84 37.79 9.66
N ALA A 67 5.73 37.97 10.38
CA ALA A 67 4.39 37.85 9.83
C ALA A 67 4.20 38.88 8.72
N GLY A 68 3.68 38.44 7.57
CA GLY A 68 3.48 39.28 6.39
C GLY A 68 4.69 39.35 5.43
N HIS A 69 5.92 39.11 5.90
CA HIS A 69 7.13 39.15 5.07
C HIS A 69 7.76 37.78 4.83
N VAL A 70 7.47 36.81 5.69
CA VAL A 70 7.93 35.43 5.56
C VAL A 70 6.72 34.52 5.76
N ALA A 71 6.50 33.59 4.83
CA ALA A 71 5.40 32.63 4.88
C ALA A 71 5.90 31.20 5.13
N ALA A 72 5.21 30.45 5.99
CA ALA A 72 5.47 29.02 6.19
C ALA A 72 4.79 28.20 5.06
N VAL A 73 5.60 27.55 4.23
CA VAL A 73 5.11 26.92 3.00
C VAL A 73 4.84 25.43 3.16
N SER A 74 5.78 24.71 3.76
CA SER A 74 5.71 23.26 3.90
C SER A 74 6.35 22.80 5.20
N TYR A 75 5.94 21.66 5.71
CA TYR A 75 6.52 21.00 6.87
C TYR A 75 6.73 19.52 6.54
N ASP A 76 7.97 19.05 6.71
CA ASP A 76 8.31 17.63 6.61
C ASP A 76 8.27 17.02 8.02
N ALA A 77 7.34 16.09 8.21
CA ALA A 77 7.11 15.37 9.46
C ALA A 77 8.22 14.38 9.83
N ASP A 78 8.88 13.79 8.84
CA ASP A 78 9.90 12.76 9.07
C ASP A 78 11.22 13.40 9.53
N THR A 79 11.59 14.51 8.90
CA THR A 79 12.81 15.26 9.26
C THR A 79 12.57 16.33 10.31
N GLY A 80 11.32 16.76 10.52
CA GLY A 80 10.97 17.88 11.38
C GLY A 80 11.43 19.22 10.80
N GLN A 81 11.50 19.34 9.48
CA GLN A 81 11.97 20.54 8.80
C GLN A 81 10.80 21.45 8.41
N LEU A 82 10.80 22.69 8.90
CA LEU A 82 9.85 23.72 8.50
C LEU A 82 10.45 24.55 7.35
N THR A 83 9.77 24.60 6.20
CA THR A 83 10.18 25.40 5.05
C THR A 83 9.46 26.74 5.03
N VAL A 84 10.25 27.82 4.95
CA VAL A 84 9.74 29.20 4.91
C VAL A 84 10.20 29.93 3.64
N CYS A 85 9.32 30.73 3.07
CA CYS A 85 9.60 31.57 1.91
C CYS A 85 9.60 33.05 2.33
N PRO A 86 10.77 33.72 2.30
CA PRO A 86 10.87 35.15 2.54
C PRO A 86 10.53 35.97 1.29
N GLU A 87 9.92 37.13 1.47
CA GLU A 87 9.60 38.08 0.39
C GLU A 87 10.85 38.75 -0.20
N SER A 88 11.89 38.98 0.62
CA SER A 88 13.10 39.68 0.20
C SER A 88 14.38 39.09 0.80
N PRO A 89 15.56 39.36 0.21
CA PRO A 89 16.85 38.93 0.76
C PRO A 89 17.15 39.47 2.16
N ALA A 90 16.65 40.67 2.48
CA ALA A 90 16.79 41.25 3.81
C ALA A 90 15.99 40.45 4.85
N TRP A 91 14.75 40.08 4.52
CA TRP A 91 13.91 39.24 5.37
C TRP A 91 14.42 37.80 5.49
N ALA A 92 15.01 37.26 4.42
CA ALA A 92 15.71 35.98 4.46
C ALA A 92 16.87 36.01 5.48
N THR A 93 17.63 37.10 5.51
CA THR A 93 18.72 37.29 6.48
C THR A 93 18.18 37.40 7.91
N LYS A 94 17.12 38.19 8.14
CA LYS A 94 16.48 38.28 9.46
C LYS A 94 16.00 36.90 9.96
N ALA A 95 15.34 36.13 9.10
CA ALA A 95 14.89 34.78 9.44
C ALA A 95 16.05 33.83 9.78
N ARG A 96 17.21 33.97 9.12
CA ARG A 96 18.43 33.20 9.45
C ARG A 96 18.98 33.56 10.83
N LEU A 97 19.02 34.85 11.16
CA LEU A 97 19.50 35.32 12.46
C LEU A 97 18.57 34.90 13.61
N GLU A 98 17.26 34.89 13.36
CA GLU A 98 16.25 34.53 14.38
C GLU A 98 15.87 33.04 14.37
N GLN A 99 16.54 32.21 13.58
CA GLN A 99 16.20 30.80 13.36
C GLN A 99 16.01 30.02 14.67
N THR A 100 16.94 30.15 15.63
CA THR A 100 16.87 29.45 16.92
C THR A 100 15.62 29.86 17.72
N ARG A 101 15.28 31.16 17.71
CA ARG A 101 14.11 31.69 18.41
C ARG A 101 12.82 31.19 17.77
N ILE A 102 12.76 31.16 16.44
CA ILE A 102 11.61 30.65 15.68
C ILE A 102 11.38 29.17 15.98
N ILE A 103 12.44 28.35 15.96
CA ILE A 103 12.34 26.90 16.27
C ILE A 103 11.84 26.69 17.71
N ALA A 104 12.34 27.46 18.68
CA ALA A 104 11.89 27.38 20.06
C ALA A 104 10.41 27.77 20.22
N ALA A 105 9.99 28.88 19.61
CA ALA A 105 8.60 29.34 19.63
C ALA A 105 7.65 28.36 18.93
N ALA A 106 8.08 27.78 17.81
CA ALA A 106 7.33 26.75 17.09
C ALA A 106 7.09 25.51 17.97
N ASN A 107 8.14 24.99 18.61
CA ASN A 107 8.03 23.85 19.51
C ASN A 107 7.19 24.14 20.76
N GLN A 108 7.29 25.36 21.30
CA GLN A 108 6.44 25.80 22.41
C GLN A 108 4.96 25.84 22.00
N SER A 109 4.67 26.35 20.80
CA SER A 109 3.29 26.42 20.28
C SER A 109 2.66 25.03 20.03
N ALA A 110 3.49 24.05 19.66
CA ALA A 110 3.08 22.67 19.43
C ALA A 110 3.06 21.82 20.71
N GLY A 111 3.58 22.33 21.83
CA GLY A 111 3.65 21.63 23.12
C GLY A 111 4.60 20.42 23.14
N ARG A 112 5.36 20.19 22.07
CA ARG A 112 6.33 19.09 21.92
C ARG A 112 7.41 19.49 20.91
N THR A 113 8.50 18.73 20.84
CA THR A 113 9.59 19.00 19.87
C THR A 113 9.21 18.46 18.49
N VAL A 114 8.65 19.32 17.64
CA VAL A 114 8.14 19.00 16.29
C VAL A 114 9.05 19.56 15.19
N VAL A 115 9.63 20.74 15.41
CA VAL A 115 10.54 21.41 14.49
C VAL A 115 11.97 21.23 14.98
N ARG A 116 12.81 20.66 14.12
CA ARG A 116 14.25 20.45 14.35
C ARG A 116 15.10 21.40 13.54
N ALA A 117 14.65 21.75 12.34
CA ALA A 117 15.36 22.62 11.43
C ALA A 117 14.40 23.57 10.71
N LEU A 118 14.92 24.73 10.31
CA LEU A 118 14.23 25.71 9.49
C LEU A 118 14.94 25.80 8.14
N GLN A 119 14.23 25.47 7.07
CA GLN A 119 14.71 25.63 5.70
C GLN A 119 14.24 26.98 5.17
N ILE A 120 15.19 27.88 4.91
CA ILE A 120 14.88 29.21 4.39
C ILE A 120 15.15 29.20 2.90
N LEU A 121 14.07 29.30 2.12
CA LEU A 121 14.17 29.34 0.66
C LEU A 121 14.79 30.65 0.17
N ALA A 122 15.29 30.64 -1.07
CA ALA A 122 15.71 31.87 -1.73
C ALA A 122 14.48 32.76 -1.97
N PRO A 123 14.59 34.09 -1.75
CA PRO A 123 13.49 35.02 -1.93
C PRO A 123 12.99 34.98 -3.38
N GLY A 124 11.68 34.89 -3.57
CA GLY A 124 11.07 34.78 -4.90
C GLY A 124 11.06 33.38 -5.51
N THR A 125 11.64 32.36 -4.84
CA THR A 125 11.39 30.98 -5.23
C THR A 125 10.03 30.57 -4.65
N VAL A 126 9.00 30.58 -5.49
CA VAL A 126 7.80 29.80 -5.21
C VAL A 126 8.27 28.36 -5.26
N PRO A 127 8.14 27.56 -4.20
CA PRO A 127 8.40 26.14 -4.33
C PRO A 127 7.41 25.64 -5.37
N VAL A 128 7.94 25.28 -6.54
CA VAL A 128 7.26 24.35 -7.42
C VAL A 128 6.98 23.16 -6.50
N PRO A 129 5.71 22.81 -6.23
CA PRO A 129 5.44 21.64 -5.44
C PRO A 129 6.15 20.49 -6.16
N GLU A 130 7.18 19.92 -5.52
CA GLU A 130 7.53 18.55 -5.86
C GLU A 130 6.25 17.74 -5.73
N PRO A 131 5.95 16.83 -6.67
CA PRO A 131 4.73 16.04 -6.63
C PRO A 131 4.88 14.99 -5.52
N ALA A 132 4.79 15.43 -4.27
CA ALA A 132 4.39 14.62 -3.15
C ALA A 132 2.89 14.85 -2.98
N ASP A 133 2.15 13.74 -3.06
CA ASP A 133 0.71 13.61 -2.86
C ASP A 133 -0.17 14.00 -4.06
N LEU A 134 -0.13 13.12 -5.07
CA LEU A 134 -1.36 12.80 -5.79
C LEU A 134 -2.36 12.23 -4.77
N ASP A 135 -3.49 12.90 -4.61
CA ASP A 135 -4.73 12.31 -4.11
C ASP A 135 -4.96 10.92 -4.75
N PRO A 136 -5.63 9.98 -4.06
CA PRO A 136 -5.93 8.66 -4.61
C PRO A 136 -6.80 8.80 -5.87
N GLU A 137 -6.16 8.65 -7.03
CA GLU A 137 -6.81 8.60 -8.34
C GLU A 137 -7.93 7.53 -8.36
N PRO A 138 -9.09 7.83 -8.94
CA PRO A 138 -10.19 6.90 -9.06
C PRO A 138 -9.82 5.71 -9.96
N ALA A 139 -9.99 4.51 -9.42
CA ALA A 139 -10.13 3.23 -10.13
C ALA A 139 -9.13 2.98 -11.29
N ALA A 140 -8.02 2.35 -10.91
CA ALA A 140 -7.10 1.58 -11.75
C ALA A 140 -7.66 1.13 -13.11
N ALA A 141 -7.25 1.85 -14.17
CA ALA A 141 -7.03 1.22 -15.46
C ALA A 141 -5.92 0.16 -15.29
N PRO A 142 -5.96 -1.00 -15.98
CA PRO A 142 -4.98 -2.05 -15.78
C PRO A 142 -3.59 -1.51 -16.17
N ALA A 143 -2.76 -1.28 -15.15
CA ALA A 143 -1.35 -0.99 -15.32
C ALA A 143 -0.75 -2.11 -16.19
N GLY A 144 -0.14 -1.72 -17.31
CA GLY A 144 0.71 -2.64 -18.07
C GLY A 144 1.79 -3.25 -17.17
N PRO A 145 2.50 -4.29 -17.63
CA PRO A 145 3.55 -4.93 -16.85
C PRO A 145 4.49 -3.84 -16.29
N PRO A 146 4.82 -3.87 -14.99
CA PRO A 146 5.67 -2.85 -14.39
C PRO A 146 6.97 -2.77 -15.20
N ARG A 147 7.37 -1.54 -15.56
CA ARG A 147 8.65 -1.29 -16.24
C ARG A 147 9.79 -1.71 -15.32
N THR A 148 10.20 -2.95 -15.42
CA THR A 148 11.40 -3.50 -14.79
C THR A 148 12.64 -2.86 -15.43
N ARG A 149 13.79 -2.97 -14.76
CA ARG A 149 15.11 -2.58 -15.30
C ARG A 149 15.36 -3.09 -16.72
N GLU A 150 14.75 -4.22 -17.06
CA GLU A 150 14.85 -4.91 -18.37
C GLU A 150 13.90 -4.34 -19.43
N SER A 151 12.78 -3.71 -19.03
CA SER A 151 11.76 -3.12 -19.92
C SER A 151 11.77 -1.58 -19.93
N ALA A 152 12.85 -0.99 -19.40
CA ALA A 152 13.11 0.44 -19.47
C ALA A 152 13.45 0.90 -20.91
N SER A 153 13.36 2.21 -21.14
CA SER A 153 13.66 2.81 -22.45
C SER A 153 15.09 2.52 -22.91
N ASP A 154 15.29 2.52 -24.23
CA ASP A 154 16.59 2.20 -24.83
C ASP A 154 17.69 3.16 -24.38
N GLY A 155 17.36 4.44 -24.19
CA GLY A 155 18.29 5.44 -23.66
C GLY A 155 18.76 5.12 -22.24
N TYR A 156 17.85 4.68 -21.37
CA TYR A 156 18.18 4.26 -20.00
C TYR A 156 19.06 3.01 -20.00
N ARG A 157 18.75 2.02 -20.85
CA ARG A 157 19.57 0.79 -20.95
C ARG A 157 20.99 1.09 -21.45
N ARG A 158 21.15 2.00 -22.41
CA ARG A 158 22.47 2.45 -22.89
C ARG A 158 23.25 3.20 -21.81
N ALA A 159 22.61 4.11 -21.09
CA ALA A 159 23.25 4.83 -19.99
C ALA A 159 23.73 3.87 -18.88
N LEU A 160 22.91 2.85 -18.58
CA LEU A 160 23.25 1.85 -17.59
C LEU A 160 24.41 0.94 -18.03
N ALA A 161 24.45 0.54 -19.31
CA ALA A 161 25.55 -0.23 -19.87
C ALA A 161 26.86 0.58 -19.83
N ALA A 162 26.84 1.85 -20.26
CA ALA A 162 27.99 2.74 -20.19
C ALA A 162 28.49 2.92 -18.75
N HIS A 163 27.58 3.06 -17.78
CA HIS A 163 27.94 3.14 -16.36
C HIS A 163 28.54 1.83 -15.85
N GLN A 164 28.07 0.67 -16.31
CA GLN A 164 28.64 -0.63 -15.93
C GLN A 164 30.03 -0.87 -16.54
N GLU A 165 30.25 -0.43 -17.78
CA GLU A 165 31.55 -0.52 -18.47
C GLU A 165 32.60 0.40 -17.83
N ALA A 166 32.18 1.58 -17.37
CA ALA A 166 33.05 2.53 -16.68
C ALA A 166 33.34 2.13 -15.22
N ALA A 167 32.57 1.18 -14.65
CA ALA A 167 32.77 0.76 -13.28
C ALA A 167 34.08 -0.02 -13.16
N PRO A 168 35.05 0.45 -12.35
CA PRO A 168 36.30 -0.29 -12.15
C PRO A 168 35.98 -1.65 -11.50
N PRO A 169 36.68 -2.73 -11.89
CA PRO A 169 36.50 -4.03 -11.25
C PRO A 169 36.79 -3.88 -9.76
N SER A 170 35.84 -4.34 -8.94
CA SER A 170 36.03 -4.42 -7.49
C SER A 170 37.22 -5.33 -7.22
N ARG A 171 38.35 -4.74 -6.83
CA ARG A 171 39.52 -5.49 -6.37
C ARG A 171 39.26 -5.88 -4.92
N VAL A 172 38.47 -6.94 -4.73
CA VAL A 172 38.44 -7.63 -3.45
C VAL A 172 39.78 -8.36 -3.33
N ASP A 173 40.53 -8.05 -2.27
CA ASP A 173 41.76 -8.77 -1.95
C ASP A 173 41.42 -10.27 -1.80
N PRO A 174 42.15 -11.18 -2.50
CA PRO A 174 41.86 -12.61 -2.45
C PRO A 174 41.86 -13.17 -1.03
N GLY A 175 42.68 -12.62 -0.12
CA GLY A 175 42.70 -13.02 1.29
C GLY A 175 41.41 -12.68 2.04
N ILE A 176 40.70 -11.60 1.64
CA ILE A 176 39.39 -11.25 2.20
C ILE A 176 38.33 -12.24 1.70
N ALA A 177 38.34 -12.59 0.42
CA ALA A 177 37.41 -13.57 -0.14
C ALA A 177 37.56 -14.94 0.55
N GLU A 178 38.78 -15.43 0.68
CA GLU A 178 39.09 -16.69 1.39
C GLU A 178 38.71 -16.62 2.88
N ALA A 179 38.86 -15.47 3.54
CA ALA A 179 38.43 -15.29 4.93
C ALA A 179 36.89 -15.36 5.07
N VAL A 180 36.15 -14.73 4.15
CA VAL A 180 34.68 -14.78 4.12
C VAL A 180 34.18 -16.20 3.85
N GLU A 181 34.82 -16.94 2.94
CA GLU A 181 34.47 -18.33 2.67
C GLU A 181 34.73 -19.25 3.87
N ARG A 182 35.87 -19.07 4.55
CA ARG A 182 36.17 -19.79 5.81
C ARG A 182 35.14 -19.50 6.89
N GLN A 183 34.78 -18.23 7.07
CA GLN A 183 33.74 -17.83 8.03
C GLN A 183 32.38 -18.44 7.66
N THR A 184 32.00 -18.38 6.38
CA THR A 184 30.73 -18.94 5.89
C THR A 184 30.67 -20.45 6.09
N THR A 185 31.78 -21.14 5.84
CA THR A 185 31.90 -22.60 6.04
C THR A 185 31.77 -22.97 7.51
N ALA A 186 32.48 -22.27 8.40
CA ALA A 186 32.38 -22.47 9.84
C ALA A 186 30.95 -22.20 10.36
N MET A 187 30.32 -21.13 9.88
CA MET A 187 28.95 -20.78 10.26
C MET A 187 27.93 -21.82 9.78
N ARG A 188 28.10 -22.37 8.57
CA ARG A 188 27.29 -23.49 8.07
C ARG A 188 27.51 -24.77 8.84
N GLU A 189 28.73 -25.05 9.30
CA GLU A 189 29.02 -26.20 10.14
C GLU A 189 28.36 -26.08 11.51
N LEU A 190 28.51 -24.93 12.17
CA LEU A 190 27.83 -24.63 13.43
C LEU A 190 26.31 -24.72 13.28
N SER A 191 25.74 -24.18 12.18
CA SER A 191 24.32 -24.28 11.88
C SER A 191 23.85 -25.74 11.74
N ARG A 192 24.64 -26.61 11.07
CA ARG A 192 24.31 -28.04 10.95
C ARG A 192 24.34 -28.77 12.29
N ARG A 193 25.24 -28.39 13.20
CA ARG A 193 25.32 -28.96 14.56
C ARG A 193 24.18 -28.48 15.45
N ALA A 194 23.83 -27.19 15.36
CA ALA A 194 22.75 -26.59 16.14
C ALA A 194 21.35 -27.00 15.65
N PHE A 195 21.21 -27.21 14.34
CA PHE A 195 19.96 -27.61 13.69
C PHE A 195 20.21 -28.82 12.77
N PRO A 196 20.30 -30.03 13.35
CA PRO A 196 20.34 -31.26 12.57
C PRO A 196 19.10 -31.30 11.69
N ARG A 197 19.27 -31.44 10.37
CA ARG A 197 18.11 -31.69 9.51
C ARG A 197 17.49 -33.03 9.92
N PRO A 198 16.18 -33.11 10.10
CA PRO A 198 15.53 -34.41 10.30
C PRO A 198 15.81 -35.28 9.07
N ASP A 199 16.00 -36.58 9.28
CA ASP A 199 16.10 -37.54 8.20
C ASP A 199 14.86 -37.38 7.31
N THR A 200 15.09 -36.90 6.09
CA THR A 200 14.03 -36.77 5.11
C THR A 200 13.63 -38.19 4.72
N VAL A 201 12.43 -38.60 5.14
CA VAL A 201 11.83 -39.85 4.67
C VAL A 201 11.78 -39.79 3.14
N PRO A 202 12.34 -40.77 2.41
CA PRO A 202 12.26 -40.81 0.96
C PRO A 202 10.79 -40.82 0.53
N GLY A 203 10.29 -39.68 0.03
CA GLY A 203 8.89 -39.50 -0.35
C GLY A 203 8.25 -38.18 0.11
N ASP A 204 8.83 -37.49 1.11
CA ASP A 204 8.30 -36.21 1.64
C ASP A 204 9.27 -35.04 1.36
N ALA A 205 9.99 -35.10 0.25
CA ALA A 205 10.70 -33.94 -0.26
C ALA A 205 9.65 -32.96 -0.81
N PRO A 206 9.43 -31.78 -0.20
CA PRO A 206 8.54 -30.80 -0.79
C PRO A 206 9.06 -30.51 -2.20
N ALA A 207 8.19 -30.68 -3.20
CA ALA A 207 8.53 -30.39 -4.57
C ALA A 207 9.23 -29.03 -4.62
N PRO A 208 10.42 -28.92 -5.26
CA PRO A 208 11.21 -27.69 -5.26
C PRO A 208 10.29 -26.51 -5.55
N MET A 209 10.43 -25.42 -4.78
CA MET A 209 9.46 -24.32 -4.75
C MET A 209 9.05 -23.83 -6.15
N GLU A 210 9.95 -23.92 -7.13
CA GLU A 210 9.70 -23.62 -8.53
C GLU A 210 8.69 -24.56 -9.20
N GLN A 211 8.75 -25.88 -8.94
CA GLN A 211 7.76 -26.85 -9.42
C GLN A 211 6.38 -26.54 -8.84
N ALA A 212 6.27 -26.33 -7.52
CA ALA A 212 5.00 -25.98 -6.88
C ALA A 212 4.42 -24.64 -7.42
N ARG A 213 5.28 -23.67 -7.72
CA ARG A 213 4.87 -22.42 -8.39
C ARG A 213 4.38 -22.66 -9.82
N SER A 214 5.06 -23.51 -10.58
CA SER A 214 4.69 -23.86 -11.95
C SER A 214 3.34 -24.58 -12.01
N GLU A 215 3.07 -25.48 -11.07
CA GLU A 215 1.81 -26.19 -10.95
C GLU A 215 0.66 -25.25 -10.61
N ARG A 216 0.84 -24.33 -9.65
CA ARG A 216 -0.17 -23.32 -9.33
C ARG A 216 -0.52 -22.42 -10.52
N ARG A 217 0.47 -22.06 -11.35
CA ARG A 217 0.22 -21.29 -12.57
C ARG A 217 -0.65 -22.09 -13.56
N ARG A 218 -0.31 -23.35 -13.82
CA ARG A 218 -1.10 -24.23 -14.69
C ARG A 218 -2.53 -24.43 -14.18
N GLN A 219 -2.71 -24.58 -12.87
CA GLN A 219 -4.03 -24.69 -12.24
C GLN A 219 -4.85 -23.40 -12.38
N ALA A 220 -4.22 -22.23 -12.24
CA ALA A 220 -4.86 -20.94 -12.46
C ALA A 220 -5.28 -20.76 -13.92
N ASP A 221 -4.42 -21.11 -14.88
CA ASP A 221 -4.70 -21.02 -16.31
C ASP A 221 -5.86 -21.95 -16.71
N ALA A 222 -5.88 -23.19 -16.19
CA ALA A 222 -6.97 -24.13 -16.43
C ALA A 222 -8.31 -23.62 -15.87
N SER A 223 -8.28 -23.03 -14.67
CA SER A 223 -9.45 -22.43 -14.03
C SER A 223 -9.98 -21.23 -14.82
N HIS A 224 -9.08 -20.35 -15.28
CA HIS A 224 -9.42 -19.21 -16.11
C HIS A 224 -10.03 -19.64 -17.45
N ALA A 225 -9.45 -20.64 -18.11
CA ALA A 225 -9.98 -21.19 -19.36
C ALA A 225 -11.39 -21.80 -19.19
N ALA A 226 -11.63 -22.48 -18.07
CA ALA A 226 -12.97 -23.02 -17.74
C ALA A 226 -13.99 -21.90 -17.51
N ALA A 227 -13.62 -20.83 -16.80
CA ALA A 227 -14.48 -19.66 -16.59
C ALA A 227 -14.86 -18.97 -17.90
N LEU A 228 -13.91 -18.82 -18.84
CA LEU A 228 -14.19 -18.25 -20.17
C LEU A 228 -15.15 -19.11 -21.00
N ARG A 229 -15.02 -20.44 -20.96
CA ARG A 229 -15.96 -21.35 -21.63
C ARG A 229 -17.38 -21.20 -21.07
N ARG A 230 -17.51 -21.14 -19.74
CA ARG A 230 -18.80 -20.91 -19.07
C ARG A 230 -19.41 -19.56 -19.43
N ALA A 231 -18.62 -18.49 -19.39
CA ALA A 231 -19.10 -17.16 -19.77
C ALA A 231 -19.60 -17.10 -21.22
N ARG A 232 -18.95 -17.82 -22.14
CA ARG A 232 -19.42 -17.95 -23.54
C ARG A 232 -20.73 -18.73 -23.64
N ALA A 233 -20.86 -19.85 -22.92
CA ALA A 233 -22.09 -20.63 -22.90
C ALA A 233 -23.28 -19.83 -22.34
N GLU A 234 -23.07 -19.08 -21.25
CA GLU A 234 -24.10 -18.21 -20.67
C GLU A 234 -24.51 -17.06 -21.60
N ARG A 235 -23.55 -16.45 -22.33
CA ARG A 235 -23.87 -15.44 -23.35
C ARG A 235 -24.66 -16.03 -24.52
N ALA A 236 -24.32 -17.24 -24.97
CA ALA A 236 -25.07 -17.93 -26.01
C ALA A 236 -26.50 -18.25 -25.56
N ALA A 237 -26.68 -18.73 -24.32
CA ALA A 237 -28.00 -18.98 -23.75
C ALA A 237 -28.85 -17.69 -23.64
N ARG A 238 -28.27 -16.57 -23.19
CA ARG A 238 -28.96 -15.26 -23.16
C ARG A 238 -29.36 -14.79 -24.56
N LYS A 239 -28.50 -14.96 -25.57
CA LYS A 239 -28.82 -14.61 -26.96
C LYS A 239 -29.95 -15.48 -27.51
N GLY A 240 -29.97 -16.77 -27.17
CA GLY A 240 -31.07 -17.69 -27.51
C GLY A 240 -32.40 -17.28 -26.88
N GLN A 241 -32.42 -16.97 -25.58
CA GLN A 241 -33.64 -16.51 -24.88
C GLN A 241 -34.15 -15.17 -25.41
N ALA A 242 -33.25 -14.25 -25.79
CA ALA A 242 -33.64 -12.98 -26.42
C ALA A 242 -34.27 -13.20 -27.81
N ALA A 243 -33.74 -14.13 -28.61
CA ALA A 243 -34.32 -14.47 -29.92
C ALA A 243 -35.71 -15.12 -29.76
N ASP A 244 -35.87 -16.03 -28.80
CA ASP A 244 -37.12 -16.74 -28.55
C ASP A 244 -38.22 -15.79 -28.02
N GLY A 245 -37.85 -14.82 -27.17
CA GLY A 245 -38.75 -13.77 -26.70
C GLY A 245 -39.26 -12.84 -27.81
N VAL A 246 -38.43 -12.55 -28.83
CA VAL A 246 -38.82 -11.75 -29.99
C VAL A 246 -39.81 -12.52 -30.88
N ILE A 247 -39.57 -13.81 -31.11
CA ILE A 247 -40.47 -14.68 -31.89
C ILE A 247 -41.82 -14.83 -31.16
N GLY A 248 -41.81 -15.07 -29.85
CA GLY A 248 -43.03 -15.15 -29.04
C GLY A 248 -43.86 -13.86 -29.04
N ARG A 249 -43.20 -12.69 -29.08
CA ARG A 249 -43.88 -11.39 -29.19
C ARG A 249 -44.50 -11.16 -30.57
N ALA A 250 -43.82 -11.56 -31.64
CA ALA A 250 -44.35 -11.49 -33.01
C ALA A 250 -45.55 -12.44 -33.22
N ALA A 251 -45.50 -13.64 -32.62
CA ALA A 251 -46.61 -14.59 -32.65
C ALA A 251 -47.85 -14.08 -31.91
N ARG A 252 -47.69 -13.47 -30.72
CA ARG A 252 -48.82 -12.84 -30.00
C ARG A 252 -49.44 -11.66 -30.75
N ALA A 253 -48.62 -10.83 -31.40
CA ALA A 253 -49.13 -9.72 -32.21
C ALA A 253 -49.97 -10.22 -33.41
N SER A 254 -49.58 -11.34 -34.01
CA SER A 254 -50.31 -11.95 -35.14
C SER A 254 -51.60 -12.68 -34.71
N GLN A 255 -51.77 -12.98 -33.42
CA GLN A 255 -52.96 -13.63 -32.88
C GLN A 255 -54.06 -12.62 -32.53
N LEU A 256 -53.68 -11.38 -32.18
CA LEU A 256 -54.61 -10.28 -31.90
C LEU A 256 -55.20 -9.63 -33.16
N GLY A 257 -54.57 -9.81 -34.32
CA GLY A 257 -55.09 -9.33 -35.62
C GLY A 257 -56.11 -10.26 -36.29
N ARG A 258 -56.42 -11.43 -35.71
CA ARG A 258 -57.30 -12.45 -36.30
C ARG A 258 -58.67 -12.57 -35.63
N THR A 259 -58.96 -11.72 -34.64
CA THR A 259 -60.22 -11.71 -33.87
C THR A 259 -60.99 -10.39 -34.00
N ALA A 260 -60.85 -9.70 -35.13
CA ALA A 260 -61.61 -8.49 -35.46
C ALA A 260 -62.44 -8.72 -36.73
#